data_AF-A0A2N1QP33-F1
#
_entry.id   AF-A0A2N1QP33-F1
#
_cell.length_a   1.000
_cell.length_b   1.000
_cell.length_c   1.000
_cell.angle_alpha   90.00
_cell.angle_beta   90.00
_cell.angle_gamma   90.00
#
_symmetry.space_group_name_H-M   'P 1'
#
loop_
_entity.id
_entity.type
_entity.pdbx_description
1 polymer ?
#
loop_
_entity_poly.entity_id
_entity_poly.type
_entity_poly.pdbx_seq_one_letter_code
_entity_poly.pdbx_strand_id
1 'polypeptide(L)'
;MNYGRFASYEEFLNELTLFHGKPAPGGVLALHMVNMAWEVFPKDVLMDVICETRKCLADTIQLLTPCTVGNHWLKIVDTGRFAGVFYDKQTGEGVRISLSMERLKLWPRVEEWYLKLIPKHEQSLQAILDEINEAGADLFDMVEVTVEPEVLKVRPKTPPVFCPICGEAYPPDHGPICRGCAGLTDSYYRSRTPAAVGAER
;
A
#
# COMPACT_ATOMS: atom_id res chain seq x y z
N MET A 1 1.74 22.00 -2.83
CA MET A 1 1.86 20.53 -2.93
C MET A 1 3.21 20.12 -2.35
N ASN A 2 3.22 19.10 -1.49
CA ASN A 2 4.42 18.51 -0.91
C ASN A 2 4.76 17.22 -1.66
N TYR A 3 6.00 17.07 -2.10
CA TYR A 3 6.49 15.87 -2.79
C TYR A 3 7.38 15.02 -1.89
N GLY A 4 7.20 15.12 -0.56
CA GLY A 4 8.03 14.48 0.43
C GLY A 4 9.48 14.96 0.33
N ARG A 5 10.37 14.04 -0.05
CA ARG A 5 11.80 14.31 -0.21
C ARG A 5 12.20 14.82 -1.60
N PHE A 6 11.26 14.88 -2.55
CA PHE A 6 11.52 15.27 -3.93
C PHE A 6 11.33 16.78 -4.12
N ALA A 7 12.11 17.41 -5.00
CA ALA A 7 12.08 18.85 -5.24
C ALA A 7 10.95 19.29 -6.19
N SER A 8 10.42 18.39 -7.02
CA SER A 8 9.34 18.70 -7.97
C SER A 8 8.43 17.51 -8.27
N TYR A 9 7.32 17.77 -8.98
CA TYR A 9 6.42 16.75 -9.48
C TYR A 9 7.12 15.81 -10.47
N GLU A 10 7.96 16.35 -11.36
CA GLU A 10 8.72 15.57 -12.34
C GLU A 10 9.72 14.64 -11.65
N GLU A 11 10.40 15.11 -10.59
CA GLU A 11 11.30 14.28 -9.80
C GLU A 11 10.53 13.16 -9.09
N PHE A 12 9.39 13.48 -8.47
CA PHE A 12 8.50 12.46 -7.91
C PHE A 12 8.07 11.43 -8.97
N LEU A 13 7.69 11.86 -10.17
CA LEU A 13 7.20 10.97 -11.22
C LEU A 13 8.30 10.04 -11.75
N ASN A 14 9.54 10.56 -11.83
CA ASN A 14 10.72 9.77 -12.15
C ASN A 14 10.99 8.71 -11.08
N GLU A 15 10.97 9.09 -9.80
CA GLU A 15 11.19 8.18 -8.68
C GLU A 15 10.07 7.14 -8.54
N LEU A 16 8.82 7.54 -8.77
CA LEU A 16 7.69 6.62 -8.89
C LEU A 16 7.95 5.62 -10.01
N THR A 17 8.43 6.07 -11.17
CA THR A 17 8.74 5.19 -12.31
C THR A 17 9.84 4.20 -11.98
N LEU A 18 10.90 4.62 -11.28
CA LEU A 18 12.00 3.76 -10.88
C LEU A 18 11.58 2.72 -9.83
N PHE A 19 10.80 3.13 -8.83
CA PHE A 19 10.40 2.27 -7.73
C PHE A 19 9.23 1.34 -8.09
N HIS A 20 8.20 1.88 -8.77
CA HIS A 20 6.99 1.15 -9.16
C HIS A 20 7.12 0.46 -10.53
N GLY A 21 8.10 0.86 -11.34
CA GLY A 21 8.35 0.34 -12.69
C GLY A 21 7.61 1.04 -13.83
N LYS A 22 6.77 2.05 -13.53
CA LYS A 22 6.02 2.85 -14.53
C LYS A 22 5.42 4.13 -13.89
N PRO A 23 5.11 5.16 -14.69
CA PRO A 23 4.34 6.33 -14.24
C PRO A 23 2.85 5.98 -14.08
N ALA A 24 2.50 5.26 -13.01
CA ALA A 24 1.14 4.80 -12.80
C ALA A 24 0.21 5.93 -12.31
N PRO A 25 -0.97 6.15 -12.91
CA PRO A 25 -1.92 7.16 -12.41
C PRO A 25 -2.37 6.92 -10.97
N GLY A 26 -2.44 5.65 -10.55
CA GLY A 26 -2.70 5.30 -9.15
C GLY A 26 -1.62 5.80 -8.17
N GLY A 27 -0.37 5.97 -8.62
CA GLY A 27 0.68 6.59 -7.81
C GLY A 27 0.52 8.12 -7.72
N VAL A 28 0.05 8.76 -8.80
CA VAL A 28 -0.26 10.20 -8.76
C VAL A 28 -1.50 10.49 -7.91
N LEU A 29 -2.54 9.65 -7.97
CA LEU A 29 -3.64 9.71 -7.00
C LEU A 29 -3.14 9.62 -5.55
N ALA A 30 -2.23 8.69 -5.29
CA ALA A 30 -1.67 8.49 -3.97
C ALA A 30 -0.83 9.68 -3.48
N LEU A 31 -0.15 10.41 -4.38
CA LEU A 31 0.54 11.65 -4.04
C LEU A 31 -0.42 12.66 -3.42
N HIS A 32 -1.59 12.88 -4.05
CA HIS A 32 -2.61 13.81 -3.53
C HIS A 32 -3.20 13.32 -2.21
N MET A 33 -3.47 12.02 -2.08
CA MET A 33 -3.94 11.43 -0.82
C MET A 33 -2.95 11.65 0.34
N VAL A 34 -1.66 11.41 0.12
CA VAL A 34 -0.62 11.62 1.16
C VAL A 34 -0.48 13.10 1.49
N ASN A 35 -0.60 14.00 0.50
CA ASN A 35 -0.62 15.44 0.73
C ASN A 35 -1.78 15.86 1.64
N MET A 36 -2.99 15.39 1.36
CA MET A 36 -4.16 15.65 2.21
C MET A 36 -3.95 15.18 3.66
N ALA A 37 -3.27 14.04 3.87
CA ALA A 37 -2.92 13.58 5.20
C ALA A 37 -1.94 14.54 5.89
N TRP A 38 -0.87 14.98 5.20
CA TRP A 38 0.08 15.94 5.78
C TRP A 38 -0.51 17.31 6.11
N GLU A 39 -1.55 17.74 5.41
CA GLU A 39 -2.23 19.01 5.69
C GLU A 39 -3.01 18.97 7.00
N VAL A 40 -3.50 17.79 7.42
CA VAL A 40 -4.27 17.63 8.66
C VAL A 40 -3.44 17.19 9.86
N PHE A 41 -2.30 16.54 9.63
CA PHE A 41 -1.44 16.07 10.73
C PHE A 41 -0.47 17.16 11.22
N PRO A 42 -0.29 17.32 12.55
CA PRO A 42 0.75 18.18 13.09
C PRO A 42 2.15 17.73 12.65
N LYS A 43 3.07 18.68 12.44
CA LYS A 43 4.41 18.42 11.89
C LYS A 43 5.27 17.45 12.71
N ASP A 44 4.99 17.33 14.01
CA ASP A 44 5.80 16.54 14.95
C ASP A 44 5.18 15.18 15.30
N VAL A 45 4.07 14.81 14.66
CA VAL A 45 3.41 13.51 14.89
C VAL A 45 4.07 12.41 14.08
N LEU A 46 4.40 11.31 14.75
CA LEU A 46 4.80 10.07 14.09
C LEU A 46 3.56 9.36 13.58
N MET A 47 3.40 9.37 12.25
CA MET A 47 2.27 8.76 11.56
C MET A 47 2.61 7.32 11.16
N ASP A 48 1.68 6.40 11.41
CA ASP A 48 1.63 5.09 10.75
C ASP A 48 0.48 5.10 9.72
N VAL A 49 0.52 4.15 8.77
CA VAL A 49 -0.48 4.06 7.68
C VAL A 49 -1.02 2.63 7.55
N ILE A 50 -2.34 2.50 7.41
CA ILE A 50 -3.00 1.29 6.90
C ILE A 50 -3.41 1.56 5.45
N CYS A 51 -2.88 0.79 4.51
CA CYS A 51 -3.24 0.84 3.10
C CYS A 51 -4.25 -0.25 2.77
N GLU A 52 -5.37 0.12 2.16
CA GLU A 52 -6.49 -0.80 1.91
C GLU A 52 -6.41 -1.57 0.59
N THR A 53 -5.32 -1.40 -0.15
CA THR A 53 -5.07 -2.05 -1.45
C THR A 53 -3.58 -2.35 -1.64
N ARG A 54 -3.27 -3.41 -2.39
CA ARG A 54 -1.89 -3.70 -2.84
C ARG A 54 -1.48 -2.90 -4.08
N LYS A 55 -2.41 -2.17 -4.71
CA LYS A 55 -2.18 -1.56 -6.03
C LYS A 55 -1.71 -0.11 -5.91
N CYS A 56 -0.46 0.15 -6.30
CA CYS A 56 0.17 1.47 -6.47
C CYS A 56 0.29 2.33 -5.19
N LEU A 57 -0.79 2.48 -4.42
CA LEU A 57 -0.90 3.32 -3.24
C LEU A 57 0.20 3.03 -2.20
N ALA A 58 0.43 1.74 -1.89
CA ALA A 58 1.47 1.34 -0.94
C ALA A 58 2.88 1.82 -1.35
N ASP A 59 3.19 1.81 -2.64
CA ASP A 59 4.50 2.24 -3.14
C ASP A 59 4.69 3.75 -2.99
N THR A 60 3.67 4.53 -3.35
CA THR A 60 3.72 5.99 -3.18
C THR A 60 3.77 6.40 -1.71
N ILE A 61 3.06 5.70 -0.81
CA ILE A 61 3.19 5.93 0.64
C ILE A 61 4.64 5.71 1.09
N GLN A 62 5.31 4.66 0.60
CA GLN A 62 6.72 4.38 0.94
C GLN A 62 7.71 5.40 0.36
N LEU A 63 7.41 5.96 -0.80
CA LEU A 63 8.24 7.00 -1.42
C LEU A 63 8.13 8.34 -0.70
N LEU A 64 6.92 8.69 -0.27
CA LEU A 64 6.62 10.01 0.27
C LEU A 64 6.77 10.07 1.79
N THR A 65 6.59 8.95 2.49
CA THR A 65 6.61 8.90 3.96
C THR A 65 7.69 7.96 4.48
N PRO A 66 8.10 8.08 5.75
CA PRO A 66 8.93 7.06 6.40
C PRO A 66 8.24 5.70 6.58
N CYS A 67 6.95 5.59 6.25
CA CYS A 67 6.16 4.39 6.52
C CYS A 67 6.47 3.31 5.48
N THR A 68 7.12 2.23 5.91
CA THR A 68 7.45 1.10 5.03
C THR A 68 6.86 -0.20 5.54
N VAL A 69 6.68 -1.17 4.64
CA VAL A 69 6.26 -2.51 5.04
C VAL A 69 7.33 -3.14 5.96
N GLY A 70 8.61 -2.88 5.67
CA GLY A 70 9.75 -3.45 6.39
C GLY A 70 9.92 -2.92 7.83
N ASN A 71 9.59 -1.66 8.09
CA ASN A 71 9.61 -1.11 9.46
C ASN A 71 8.27 -1.25 10.20
N HIS A 72 7.27 -1.89 9.57
CA HIS A 72 5.92 -2.12 10.09
C HIS A 72 5.07 -0.85 10.32
N TRP A 73 5.48 0.30 9.81
CA TRP A 73 4.71 1.54 9.91
C TRP A 73 3.68 1.65 8.78
N LEU A 74 3.88 0.92 7.67
CA LEU A 74 2.86 0.68 6.65
C LEU A 74 2.30 -0.74 6.79
N LYS A 75 1.00 -0.85 7.06
CA LYS A 75 0.25 -2.12 7.14
C LYS A 75 -0.66 -2.23 5.91
N ILE A 76 -0.69 -3.37 5.23
CA ILE A 76 -1.59 -3.59 4.10
C ILE A 76 -2.76 -4.48 4.55
N VAL A 77 -3.97 -3.92 4.53
CA VAL A 77 -5.23 -4.63 4.78
C VAL A 77 -6.01 -4.65 3.46
N ASP A 78 -5.74 -5.66 2.65
CA ASP A 78 -6.18 -5.69 1.25
C ASP A 78 -7.69 -5.92 1.11
N THR A 79 -8.47 -4.84 1.19
CA THR A 79 -9.91 -4.82 0.89
C THR A 79 -10.19 -4.49 -0.57
N GLY A 80 -9.16 -4.16 -1.35
CA GLY A 80 -9.26 -3.73 -2.74
C GLY A 80 -9.71 -2.28 -2.93
N ARG A 81 -9.98 -1.54 -1.85
CA ARG A 81 -10.42 -0.13 -1.89
C ARG A 81 -9.22 0.80 -2.02
N PHE A 82 -9.32 1.81 -2.87
CA PHE A 82 -8.30 2.86 -2.98
C PHE A 82 -8.45 3.83 -1.80
N ALA A 83 -7.93 3.43 -0.64
CA ALA A 83 -8.04 4.16 0.60
C ALA A 83 -6.83 3.92 1.51
N GLY A 84 -6.55 4.93 2.35
CA GLY A 84 -5.53 4.87 3.39
C GLY A 84 -6.06 5.42 4.71
N VAL A 85 -5.70 4.77 5.80
CA VAL A 85 -5.88 5.30 7.16
C VAL A 85 -4.54 5.79 7.65
N PHE A 86 -4.44 7.09 7.91
CA PHE A 86 -3.26 7.78 8.41
C PHE A 86 -3.54 8.13 9.88
N TYR A 87 -2.69 7.71 10.81
CA TYR A 87 -2.97 7.85 12.26
C TYR A 87 -1.71 8.09 13.07
N ASP A 88 -1.87 8.81 14.18
CA ASP A 88 -0.84 8.99 15.20
C ASP A 88 -0.51 7.64 15.83
N LYS A 89 0.76 7.25 15.81
CA LYS A 89 1.27 6.00 16.35
C LYS A 89 1.01 5.81 17.85
N GLN A 90 0.88 6.90 18.60
CA GLN A 90 0.70 6.90 20.05
C GLN A 90 -0.78 6.85 20.45
N THR A 91 -1.61 7.69 19.83
CA THR A 91 -3.03 7.83 20.22
C THR A 91 -3.96 6.93 19.41
N GLY A 92 -3.56 6.59 18.18
CA GLY A 92 -4.41 5.91 17.21
C GLY A 92 -5.44 6.80 16.52
N GLU A 93 -5.47 8.10 16.83
CA GLU A 93 -6.35 9.07 16.19
C GLU A 93 -5.81 9.45 14.81
N GLY A 94 -6.70 9.66 13.86
CA GLY A 94 -6.30 10.04 12.52
C GLY A 94 -7.44 10.23 11.54
N VAL A 95 -7.11 10.09 10.26
CA VAL A 95 -8.07 10.23 9.16
C VAL A 95 -8.01 9.04 8.21
N ARG A 96 -9.18 8.66 7.70
CA ARG A 96 -9.31 7.75 6.56
C ARG A 96 -9.62 8.57 5.32
N ILE A 97 -8.78 8.42 4.29
CA ILE A 97 -8.94 9.09 3.00
C ILE A 97 -9.23 8.02 1.95
N SER A 98 -10.27 8.22 1.14
CA SER A 98 -10.67 7.28 0.09
C SER A 98 -11.07 7.98 -1.19
N LEU A 99 -10.77 7.37 -2.34
CA LEU A 99 -11.22 7.88 -3.63
C LEU A 99 -12.75 7.89 -3.69
N SER A 100 -13.34 9.04 -3.96
CA SER A 100 -14.78 9.23 -3.95
C SER A 100 -15.39 8.88 -5.31
N MET A 101 -16.26 7.88 -5.36
CA MET A 101 -16.94 7.52 -6.61
C MET A 101 -17.94 8.59 -7.06
N GLU A 102 -18.44 9.42 -6.14
CA GLU A 102 -19.35 10.52 -6.47
C GLU A 102 -18.59 11.69 -7.09
N ARG A 103 -17.50 12.12 -6.45
CA ARG A 103 -16.69 13.24 -6.96
C ARG A 103 -15.96 12.89 -8.26
N LEU A 104 -15.62 11.62 -8.45
CA LEU A 104 -14.96 11.12 -9.66
C LEU A 104 -15.75 11.44 -10.94
N LYS A 105 -17.08 11.55 -10.87
CA LYS A 105 -17.95 11.91 -12.02
C LYS A 105 -17.69 13.30 -12.60
N LEU A 106 -17.02 14.17 -11.83
CA LEU A 106 -16.62 15.50 -12.28
C LEU A 106 -15.32 15.48 -13.10
N TRP A 107 -14.65 14.32 -13.16
CA TRP A 107 -13.31 14.13 -13.73
C TRP A 107 -13.35 12.94 -14.72
N PRO A 108 -13.89 13.15 -15.94
CA PRO A 108 -14.24 12.05 -16.84
C PRO A 108 -13.07 11.15 -17.24
N ARG A 109 -11.86 11.71 -17.45
CA ARG A 109 -10.70 10.90 -17.84
C ARG A 109 -10.23 10.01 -16.69
N VAL A 110 -10.28 10.52 -15.46
CA VAL A 110 -9.97 9.72 -14.26
C VAL A 110 -11.06 8.68 -14.03
N GLU A 111 -12.34 9.02 -14.20
CA GLU A 111 -13.46 8.10 -14.08
C GLU A 111 -13.35 6.94 -15.09
N GLU A 112 -13.20 7.26 -16.37
CA GLU A 112 -13.07 6.31 -17.46
C GLU A 112 -11.89 5.36 -17.24
N TRP A 113 -10.76 5.90 -16.82
CA TRP A 113 -9.56 5.11 -16.49
C TRP A 113 -9.78 4.20 -15.29
N TYR A 114 -10.25 4.74 -14.17
CA TYR A 114 -10.35 4.03 -12.90
C TYR A 114 -11.41 2.91 -12.96
N LEU A 115 -12.56 3.22 -13.56
CA LEU A 115 -13.68 2.28 -13.75
C LEU A 115 -13.53 1.43 -15.01
N LYS A 116 -12.50 1.69 -15.84
CA LYS A 116 -12.22 0.98 -17.09
C LYS A 116 -13.39 1.03 -18.08
N LEU A 117 -14.02 2.20 -18.21
CA LEU A 117 -15.18 2.41 -19.07
C LEU A 117 -14.83 2.39 -20.56
N ILE A 118 -13.58 2.71 -20.89
CA ILE A 118 -13.06 2.67 -22.27
C ILE A 118 -11.81 1.78 -22.39
N PRO A 119 -11.55 1.19 -23.57
CA PRO A 119 -10.36 0.38 -23.81
C PRO A 119 -9.04 1.12 -23.54
N LYS A 120 -8.05 0.42 -22.99
CA LYS A 120 -6.75 1.00 -22.62
C LYS A 120 -6.04 1.75 -23.76
N HIS A 121 -6.20 1.30 -25.01
CA HIS A 121 -5.54 1.91 -26.17
C HIS A 121 -6.17 3.25 -26.61
N GLU A 122 -7.39 3.55 -26.13
CA GLU A 122 -8.09 4.82 -26.38
C GLU A 122 -7.80 5.85 -25.26
N GLN A 123 -7.15 5.42 -24.17
CA GLN A 123 -6.81 6.28 -23.04
C GLN A 123 -5.50 7.05 -23.29
N SER A 124 -5.51 8.36 -23.00
CA SER A 124 -4.28 9.16 -22.96
C SER A 124 -3.72 9.21 -21.54
N LEU A 125 -2.58 8.56 -21.32
CA LEU A 125 -1.91 8.58 -20.00
C LEU A 125 -1.68 10.00 -19.51
N GLN A 126 -1.11 10.88 -20.37
CA GLN A 126 -0.82 12.26 -19.99
C GLN A 126 -2.08 13.00 -19.55
N ALA A 127 -3.18 12.87 -20.31
CA ALA A 127 -4.42 13.56 -19.98
C ALA A 127 -5.05 13.06 -18.68
N ILE A 128 -4.88 11.78 -18.33
CA ILE A 128 -5.31 11.23 -17.03
C ILE A 128 -4.45 11.81 -15.90
N LEU A 129 -3.12 11.89 -16.08
CA LEU A 129 -2.23 12.46 -15.07
C LEU A 129 -2.51 13.94 -14.85
N ASP A 130 -2.74 14.69 -15.92
CA ASP A 130 -3.08 16.12 -15.86
C ASP A 130 -4.39 16.34 -15.11
N GLU A 131 -5.45 15.57 -15.42
CA GLU A 131 -6.74 15.69 -14.74
C GLU A 131 -6.68 15.28 -13.26
N ILE A 132 -5.86 14.27 -12.91
CA ILE A 132 -5.60 13.94 -11.50
C ILE A 132 -4.96 15.12 -10.77
N ASN A 133 -3.99 15.80 -11.40
CA ASN A 133 -3.29 16.93 -10.79
C ASN A 133 -4.16 18.17 -10.68
N GLU A 134 -5.02 18.41 -11.66
CA GLU A 134 -6.02 19.47 -11.64
C GLU A 134 -7.02 19.25 -10.51
N ALA A 135 -7.52 18.03 -10.36
CA ALA A 135 -8.52 17.69 -9.36
C ALA A 135 -7.96 17.64 -7.92
N GLY A 136 -6.76 17.08 -7.75
CA GLY A 136 -6.09 16.98 -6.46
C GLY A 136 -6.97 16.40 -5.34
N ALA A 137 -7.20 17.19 -4.29
CA ALA A 137 -8.00 16.79 -3.12
C ALA A 137 -9.50 16.58 -3.44
N ASP A 138 -10.01 17.16 -4.53
CA ASP A 138 -11.43 17.04 -4.91
C ASP A 138 -11.80 15.63 -5.38
N LEU A 139 -10.82 14.74 -5.57
CA LEU A 139 -11.07 13.31 -5.87
C LEU A 139 -11.41 12.47 -4.63
N PHE A 140 -11.20 12.98 -3.42
CA PHE A 140 -11.20 12.17 -2.21
C PHE A 140 -12.26 12.60 -1.19
N ASP A 141 -12.79 11.60 -0.47
CA ASP A 141 -13.50 11.81 0.78
C ASP A 141 -12.55 11.55 1.96
N MET A 142 -12.72 12.33 3.03
CA MET A 142 -11.94 12.21 4.26
C MET A 142 -12.88 12.13 5.46
N VAL A 143 -12.60 11.21 6.38
CA VAL A 143 -13.33 11.07 7.64
C VAL A 143 -12.34 10.87 8.79
N GLU A 144 -12.64 11.46 9.95
CA GLU A 144 -11.90 11.21 11.19
C GLU A 144 -12.14 9.78 11.69
N VAL A 145 -11.09 9.13 12.19
CA VAL A 145 -11.13 7.75 12.68
C VAL A 145 -10.21 7.56 13.88
N THR A 146 -10.48 6.50 14.65
CA THR A 146 -9.57 5.97 15.66
C THR A 146 -9.27 4.51 15.31
N VAL A 147 -8.01 4.13 15.23
CA VAL A 147 -7.64 2.73 14.96
C VAL A 147 -7.83 1.87 16.21
N GLU A 148 -8.15 0.59 15.99
CA GLU A 148 -8.32 -0.37 17.07
C GLU A 148 -7.05 -0.51 17.93
N PRO A 149 -7.17 -0.62 19.27
CA PRO A 149 -6.01 -0.74 20.16
C PRO A 149 -5.05 -1.88 19.81
N GLU A 150 -5.57 -2.96 19.19
CA GLU A 150 -4.75 -4.09 18.73
C GLU A 150 -3.74 -3.69 17.65
N VAL A 151 -4.06 -2.69 16.82
CA VAL A 151 -3.18 -2.19 15.75
C VAL A 151 -1.96 -1.46 16.33
N LEU A 152 -2.11 -0.88 17.53
CA LEU A 152 -1.08 -0.11 18.23
C LEU A 152 -0.12 -1.00 19.04
N LYS A 153 -0.47 -2.27 19.26
CA LYS A 153 0.36 -3.15 20.08
C LYS A 153 1.71 -3.42 19.43
N VAL A 154 2.77 -3.06 20.15
CA VAL A 154 4.14 -3.43 19.79
C VAL A 154 4.34 -4.90 20.12
N ARG A 155 4.78 -5.69 19.13
CA ARG A 155 5.08 -7.10 19.35
C ARG A 155 6.28 -7.27 20.30
N PRO A 156 6.20 -8.17 21.29
CA PRO A 156 7.31 -8.44 22.18
C PRO A 156 8.50 -9.05 21.39
N LYS A 157 9.72 -8.66 21.77
CA LYS A 157 10.95 -9.23 21.21
C LYS A 157 11.26 -10.56 21.91
N THR A 158 10.67 -11.65 21.42
CA THR A 158 10.93 -13.01 21.92
C THR A 158 11.94 -13.73 21.03
N PRO A 159 12.86 -14.54 21.59
CA PRO A 159 13.71 -15.42 20.80
C PRO A 159 12.86 -16.34 19.90
N PRO A 160 13.31 -16.64 18.68
CA PRO A 160 12.61 -17.56 17.79
C PRO A 160 12.71 -19.00 18.31
N VAL A 161 11.74 -19.83 17.90
CA VAL A 161 11.71 -21.28 18.15
C VAL A 161 11.82 -22.04 16.83
N PHE A 162 12.17 -23.32 16.87
CA PHE A 162 12.31 -24.15 15.66
C PHE A 162 11.03 -24.94 15.38
N CYS A 163 10.58 -24.93 14.12
CA CYS A 163 9.43 -25.71 13.69
C CYS A 163 9.78 -27.21 13.66
N PRO A 164 8.99 -28.10 14.29
CA PRO A 164 9.31 -29.54 14.31
C PRO A 164 9.11 -30.24 12.95
N ILE A 165 8.48 -29.58 11.97
CA ILE A 165 8.20 -30.16 10.65
C ILE A 165 9.29 -29.79 9.64
N CYS A 166 9.63 -28.49 9.51
CA CYS A 166 10.62 -28.02 8.53
C CYS A 166 12.00 -27.69 9.12
N GLY A 167 12.13 -27.57 10.45
CA GLY A 167 13.38 -27.19 11.11
C GLY A 167 13.73 -25.69 11.06
N GLU A 168 12.91 -24.86 10.41
CA GLU A 168 13.15 -23.41 10.32
C GLU A 168 12.75 -22.66 11.61
N ALA A 169 13.45 -21.55 11.88
CA ALA A 169 13.18 -20.68 13.01
C ALA A 169 11.98 -19.76 12.74
N TYR A 170 11.08 -19.58 13.72
CA TYR A 170 9.89 -18.73 13.58
C TYR A 170 9.44 -18.11 14.92
N PRO A 171 8.57 -17.07 14.90
CA PRO A 171 8.03 -16.45 16.10
C PRO A 171 7.16 -17.42 16.94
N PRO A 172 7.37 -17.52 18.27
CA PRO A 172 6.64 -18.47 19.12
C PRO A 172 5.12 -18.17 19.24
N ASP A 173 4.69 -16.94 18.97
CA ASP A 173 3.27 -16.54 18.96
C ASP A 173 2.50 -17.10 17.75
N HIS A 174 3.19 -17.69 16.77
CA HIS A 174 2.54 -18.39 15.66
C HIS A 174 1.97 -19.77 16.03
N GLY A 175 2.24 -20.27 17.23
CA GLY A 175 1.76 -21.56 17.73
C GLY A 175 2.84 -22.64 17.78
N PRO A 176 2.48 -23.94 17.87
CA PRO A 176 3.45 -25.04 18.01
C PRO A 176 4.17 -25.42 16.70
N ILE A 177 3.68 -24.95 15.55
CA ILE A 177 4.29 -25.13 14.23
C ILE A 177 4.28 -23.79 13.49
N CYS A 178 5.22 -23.58 12.55
CA CYS A 178 5.25 -22.35 11.77
C CYS A 178 4.02 -22.24 10.86
N ARG A 179 3.60 -21.01 10.53
CA ARG A 179 2.43 -20.77 9.64
C ARG A 179 2.57 -21.45 8.28
N GLY A 180 3.81 -21.61 7.79
CA GLY A 180 4.07 -22.35 6.56
C GLY A 180 3.61 -23.80 6.65
N CYS A 181 4.11 -24.55 7.62
CA CYS A 181 3.69 -25.94 7.86
C CYS A 181 2.23 -26.07 8.34
N ALA A 182 1.63 -25.00 8.86
CA ALA A 182 0.19 -24.95 9.14
C ALA A 182 -0.68 -24.73 7.88
N GLY A 183 -0.09 -24.72 6.69
CA GLY A 183 -0.80 -24.68 5.40
C GLY A 183 -0.78 -23.31 4.71
N LEU A 184 -0.15 -22.28 5.28
CA LEU A 184 -0.10 -20.96 4.64
C LEU A 184 0.62 -21.02 3.28
N THR A 185 1.67 -21.85 3.18
CA THR A 185 2.49 -22.01 1.97
C THR A 185 1.77 -22.71 0.83
N ASP A 186 0.80 -23.56 1.15
CA ASP A 186 0.08 -24.40 0.18
C ASP A 186 -0.69 -23.56 -0.84
N SER A 187 -0.97 -22.31 -0.48
CA SER A 187 -1.69 -21.33 -1.31
C SER A 187 -0.81 -20.58 -2.32
N TYR A 188 0.52 -20.59 -2.20
CA TYR A 188 1.40 -19.76 -3.06
C TYR A 188 2.66 -20.43 -3.61
N TYR A 189 3.03 -21.64 -3.18
CA TYR A 189 3.97 -22.49 -3.94
C TYR A 189 3.78 -23.98 -3.66
N ARG A 190 4.37 -24.82 -4.52
CA ARG A 190 4.58 -26.26 -4.27
C ARG A 190 6.01 -26.62 -4.60
N SER A 191 6.60 -27.53 -3.83
CA SER A 191 7.91 -28.08 -4.17
C SER A 191 7.81 -28.86 -5.48
N ARG A 192 8.80 -28.69 -6.35
CA ARG A 192 8.95 -29.55 -7.54
C ARG A 192 9.83 -30.71 -7.13
N THR A 193 9.30 -31.93 -7.16
CA THR A 193 10.15 -33.12 -7.14
C THR A 193 10.90 -33.16 -8.47
N PRO A 194 12.24 -33.27 -8.48
CA PRO A 194 12.96 -33.51 -9.71
C PRO A 194 12.39 -34.76 -10.39
N ALA A 195 12.13 -34.69 -11.70
CA ALA A 195 11.74 -35.88 -12.45
C ALA A 195 12.86 -36.92 -12.27
N ALA A 196 12.49 -38.16 -11.92
CA ALA A 196 13.44 -39.25 -11.87
C ALA A 196 14.13 -39.31 -13.24
N VAL A 197 15.44 -39.03 -13.27
CA VAL A 197 16.24 -39.21 -14.47
C VAL A 197 16.11 -40.69 -14.84
N GLY A 198 15.46 -40.96 -15.97
CA GLY A 198 15.23 -42.31 -16.46
C GLY A 198 16.56 -43.06 -16.50
N ALA A 199 16.64 -44.17 -15.77
CA ALA A 199 17.65 -45.18 -16.00
C ALA A 199 17.31 -45.88 -17.32
N GLU A 200 17.75 -45.31 -18.45
CA GLU A 200 17.81 -46.04 -19.71
C GLU A 200 18.91 -47.10 -19.59
N ARG A 201 18.49 -48.35 -19.84
CA ARG A 201 19.33 -49.56 -19.90
C ARG A 201 19.87 -49.75 -21.30
#